data_AF-B8ME65-F1
#
_entry.id   AF-B8ME65-F1
#
_cell.length_a   1.000
_cell.length_b   1.000
_cell.length_c   1.000
_cell.angle_alpha   90.00
_cell.angle_beta   90.00
_cell.angle_gamma   90.00
#
_symmetry.space_group_name_H-M   'P 1'
#
loop_
_entity.id
_entity.type
_entity.pdbx_description
1 polymer ?
#
loop_
_entity_poly.entity_id
_entity_poly.type
_entity_poly.pdbx_seq_one_letter_code
_entity_poly.pdbx_strand_id
1 'polypeptide(L)'
;MATIMASRLVRNMARRTMTTMTPAPTSTTQATEKVTSTAQDSSLSFLPLRLRNFFAKYPPQHYSAAVAPASRLVPPADATRYNNNNSLTTSEGSEIDISSLSPEDLPTPYTPNRDAKGNKRNPTAWSASKAILYNDPEYPNPFLPQPSPGGKKWRSPKYGLRQQADLIKLAKKYDVEQLLPTSRKSTVFKETRLAERGLAIKGTGIGQKVKGHKWERTMETRLEERKKAMMEMPELIRQWKQRGHGRGWKKWPRR
;
A
#
# COMPACT_ATOMS: atom_id res chain seq x y z
N MET A 1 28.62 -2.27 44.93
CA MET A 1 27.19 -2.57 44.74
C MET A 1 27.02 -3.13 43.34
N ALA A 2 27.35 -4.41 43.14
CA ALA A 2 26.43 -5.55 43.23
C ALA A 2 25.44 -5.60 42.05
N THR A 3 25.92 -6.29 41.01
CA THR A 3 25.25 -7.07 39.96
C THR A 3 23.73 -7.26 40.07
N ILE A 4 22.96 -6.83 39.06
CA ILE A 4 21.59 -7.32 38.83
C ILE A 4 21.39 -7.71 37.35
N MET A 5 21.60 -9.02 37.14
CA MET A 5 20.87 -9.97 36.31
C MET A 5 20.31 -9.57 34.94
N ALA A 6 21.03 -10.04 33.92
CA ALA A 6 20.49 -10.45 32.63
C ALA A 6 19.64 -11.73 32.73
N SER A 7 18.92 -12.02 31.64
CA SER A 7 18.31 -13.31 31.22
C SER A 7 16.78 -13.43 31.35
N ARG A 8 16.11 -13.41 30.19
CA ARG A 8 14.93 -14.23 29.88
C ARG A 8 14.72 -14.24 28.36
N LEU A 9 15.33 -15.22 27.71
CA LEU A 9 15.00 -15.65 26.35
C LEU A 9 14.66 -17.14 26.41
N VAL A 10 13.85 -17.59 25.45
CA VAL A 10 13.55 -18.99 25.08
C VAL A 10 12.32 -19.63 25.74
N ARG A 11 11.19 -19.57 25.04
CA ARG A 11 10.56 -20.76 24.40
C ARG A 11 9.23 -20.38 23.75
N ASN A 12 9.13 -20.54 22.43
CA ASN A 12 7.86 -20.83 21.78
C ASN A 12 8.13 -21.59 20.47
N MET A 13 8.21 -22.91 20.58
CA MET A 13 8.08 -23.83 19.44
C MET A 13 6.88 -24.72 19.74
N ALA A 14 5.74 -24.39 19.12
CA ALA A 14 4.62 -25.30 19.00
C ALA A 14 4.41 -25.59 17.51
N ARG A 15 4.47 -26.88 17.22
CA ARG A 15 4.47 -27.53 15.91
C ARG A 15 3.12 -27.32 15.24
N ARG A 16 3.12 -26.88 13.99
CA ARG A 16 1.91 -26.82 13.14
C ARG A 16 1.98 -27.98 12.16
N THR A 17 1.17 -29.01 12.42
CA THR A 17 0.99 -30.17 11.54
C THR A 17 0.20 -29.76 10.29
N MET A 18 0.70 -30.22 9.15
CA MET A 18 0.11 -30.07 7.82
C MET A 18 -1.17 -30.91 7.72
N THR A 19 -2.25 -30.32 7.24
CA THR A 19 -3.39 -31.06 6.66
C THR A 19 -3.59 -30.57 5.24
N THR A 20 -3.27 -31.44 4.30
CA THR A 20 -3.59 -31.35 2.88
C THR A 20 -5.03 -31.78 2.67
N MET A 21 -5.88 -30.92 2.11
CA MET A 21 -7.11 -31.36 1.46
C MET A 21 -7.26 -30.70 0.09
N THR A 22 -7.29 -31.59 -0.89
CA THR A 22 -7.54 -31.44 -2.32
C THR A 22 -8.92 -30.82 -2.60
N PRO A 23 -9.07 -29.99 -3.65
CA PRO A 23 -10.37 -29.49 -4.08
C PRO A 23 -11.04 -30.46 -5.06
N ALA A 24 -12.35 -30.69 -4.89
CA ALA A 24 -13.20 -31.32 -5.90
C ALA A 24 -14.24 -30.29 -6.43
N PRO A 25 -14.54 -30.30 -7.75
CA PRO A 25 -15.46 -29.37 -8.38
C PRO A 25 -16.88 -29.91 -8.43
N THR A 26 -17.87 -29.04 -8.23
CA THR A 26 -19.24 -29.28 -8.68
C THR A 26 -19.83 -28.02 -9.29
N SER A 27 -20.24 -28.18 -10.54
CA SER A 27 -21.15 -27.35 -11.32
C SER A 27 -22.42 -26.97 -10.55
N THR A 28 -23.13 -25.92 -11.00
CA THR A 28 -24.53 -26.03 -11.48
C THR A 28 -25.26 -24.66 -11.44
N THR A 29 -25.86 -24.35 -12.59
CA THR A 29 -26.98 -23.44 -12.89
C THR A 29 -26.84 -21.91 -12.80
N GLN A 30 -26.85 -21.34 -14.00
CA GLN A 30 -27.61 -20.14 -14.35
C GLN A 30 -29.10 -20.36 -14.04
N ALA A 31 -29.74 -19.37 -13.41
CA ALA A 31 -31.18 -19.17 -13.50
C ALA A 31 -31.49 -17.69 -13.26
N THR A 32 -31.93 -17.06 -14.35
CA THR A 32 -32.74 -15.84 -14.39
C THR A 32 -34.01 -16.03 -13.57
N GLU A 33 -34.44 -15.03 -12.80
CA GLU A 33 -35.86 -14.66 -12.72
C GLU A 33 -36.06 -13.29 -12.04
N LYS A 34 -36.90 -12.47 -12.69
CA LYS A 34 -37.40 -11.20 -12.21
C LYS A 34 -38.19 -11.43 -10.93
N VAL A 35 -37.86 -10.70 -9.86
CA VAL A 35 -38.73 -10.60 -8.69
C VAL A 35 -39.28 -9.20 -8.55
N THR A 36 -40.60 -9.19 -8.56
CA THR A 36 -41.59 -8.14 -8.38
C THR A 36 -41.34 -7.25 -7.16
N SER A 37 -41.55 -5.96 -7.38
CA SER A 37 -41.56 -4.89 -6.40
C SER A 37 -42.89 -4.87 -5.65
N THR A 38 -43.02 -5.58 -4.53
CA THR A 38 -44.06 -5.32 -3.49
C THR A 38 -43.95 -6.16 -2.20
N ALA A 39 -42.94 -7.02 -2.02
CA ALA A 39 -42.78 -7.86 -0.82
C ALA A 39 -41.49 -7.58 0.00
N GLN A 40 -40.94 -6.37 -0.06
CA GLN A 40 -39.58 -6.07 0.45
C GLN A 40 -39.52 -5.62 1.93
N ASP A 41 -40.65 -5.24 2.55
CA ASP A 41 -40.60 -4.61 3.89
C ASP A 41 -40.42 -5.59 5.05
N SER A 42 -40.91 -6.83 4.93
CA SER A 42 -40.77 -7.85 5.99
C SER A 42 -39.35 -8.42 6.05
N SER A 43 -38.68 -8.58 4.91
CA SER A 43 -37.29 -9.08 4.81
C SER A 43 -36.24 -8.14 5.39
N LEU A 44 -36.53 -6.83 5.47
CA LEU A 44 -35.58 -5.83 5.97
C LEU A 44 -35.72 -5.58 7.48
N SER A 45 -36.63 -6.28 8.17
CA SER A 45 -36.80 -6.19 9.63
C SER A 45 -35.61 -6.77 10.41
N PHE A 46 -34.91 -7.75 9.85
CA PHE A 46 -33.69 -8.34 10.41
C PHE A 46 -32.50 -7.35 10.42
N LEU A 47 -32.56 -6.30 9.59
CA LEU A 47 -31.48 -5.33 9.49
C LEU A 47 -31.55 -4.29 10.62
N PRO A 48 -30.38 -3.84 11.12
CA PRO A 48 -30.31 -2.72 12.04
C PRO A 48 -31.03 -1.49 11.49
N LEU A 49 -31.73 -0.77 12.37
CA LEU A 49 -32.49 0.44 12.03
C LEU A 49 -31.68 1.46 11.22
N ARG A 50 -30.37 1.59 11.50
CA ARG A 50 -29.48 2.46 10.72
C ARG A 50 -29.33 2.04 9.27
N LEU A 51 -29.19 0.75 8.98
CA LEU A 51 -29.10 0.25 7.60
C LEU A 51 -30.46 0.34 6.92
N ARG A 52 -31.55 0.02 7.62
CA ARG A 52 -32.91 0.16 7.11
C ARG A 52 -33.23 1.60 6.70
N ASN A 53 -32.94 2.56 7.58
CA ASN A 53 -33.14 3.99 7.30
C ASN A 53 -32.23 4.48 6.15
N PHE A 54 -31.02 3.91 6.04
CA PHE A 54 -30.13 4.22 4.93
C PHE A 54 -30.72 3.74 3.61
N PHE A 55 -31.17 2.48 3.53
CA PHE A 55 -31.77 1.92 2.31
C PHE A 55 -33.12 2.55 1.96
N ALA A 56 -33.91 2.97 2.95
CA ALA A 56 -35.12 3.76 2.72
C ALA A 56 -34.82 5.10 2.04
N LYS A 57 -33.70 5.73 2.41
CA LYS A 57 -33.27 7.00 1.81
C LYS A 57 -32.51 6.84 0.50
N TYR A 58 -31.78 5.74 0.36
CA TYR A 58 -30.92 5.42 -0.78
C TYR A 58 -31.24 3.99 -1.24
N PRO A 59 -32.25 3.82 -2.11
CA PRO A 59 -32.66 2.51 -2.60
C PRO A 59 -31.51 1.80 -3.34
N PRO A 60 -31.25 0.51 -3.08
CA PRO A 60 -30.11 -0.20 -3.66
C PRO A 60 -30.18 -0.33 -5.19
N GLN A 61 -31.36 -0.15 -5.80
CA GLN A 61 -31.55 -0.18 -7.25
C GLN A 61 -30.72 0.87 -8.00
N HIS A 62 -30.52 2.04 -7.38
CA HIS A 62 -29.75 3.14 -7.99
C HIS A 62 -28.36 3.29 -7.36
N TYR A 63 -28.21 2.87 -6.10
CA TYR A 63 -27.02 3.17 -5.33
C TYR A 63 -26.13 1.96 -5.04
N SER A 64 -26.51 0.73 -5.39
CA SER A 64 -25.66 -0.44 -5.10
C SER A 64 -24.38 -0.44 -5.93
N ALA A 65 -23.36 -1.16 -5.45
CA ALA A 65 -22.10 -1.30 -6.17
C ALA A 65 -22.26 -1.95 -7.56
N ALA A 66 -23.32 -2.72 -7.77
CA ALA A 66 -23.64 -3.39 -9.03
C ALA A 66 -24.19 -2.45 -10.13
N VAL A 67 -24.65 -1.25 -9.76
CA VAL A 67 -25.20 -0.26 -10.72
C VAL A 67 -24.08 0.34 -11.59
N ALA A 68 -22.83 0.31 -11.12
CA ALA A 68 -21.73 0.90 -11.86
C ALA A 68 -21.51 0.21 -13.21
N PRO A 69 -21.33 0.97 -14.32
CA PRO A 69 -21.14 0.40 -15.64
C PRO A 69 -19.85 -0.43 -15.70
N ALA A 70 -19.97 -1.69 -16.14
CA ALA A 70 -18.85 -2.63 -16.22
C ALA A 70 -17.70 -2.14 -17.10
N SER A 71 -17.99 -1.31 -18.12
CA SER A 71 -17.00 -0.71 -19.01
C SER A 71 -15.93 0.12 -18.29
N ARG A 72 -16.27 0.69 -17.12
CA ARG A 72 -15.32 1.48 -16.32
C ARG A 72 -14.28 0.62 -15.62
N LEU A 73 -14.63 -0.63 -15.30
CA LEU A 73 -13.74 -1.59 -14.63
C LEU A 73 -12.71 -2.19 -15.58
N VAL A 74 -12.98 -2.13 -16.89
CA VAL A 74 -12.05 -2.57 -17.92
C VAL A 74 -10.99 -1.48 -18.16
N PRO A 75 -9.69 -1.83 -18.17
CA PRO A 75 -8.65 -0.87 -18.53
C PRO A 75 -8.82 -0.41 -19.99
N PRO A 76 -8.58 0.87 -20.30
CA PRO A 76 -8.59 1.33 -21.69
C PRO A 76 -7.52 0.59 -22.51
N ALA A 77 -7.79 0.33 -23.80
CA ALA A 77 -6.94 -0.47 -24.69
C ALA A 77 -5.48 0.03 -24.77
N ASP A 78 -5.24 1.31 -24.49
CA ASP A 78 -3.90 1.91 -24.47
C ASP A 78 -3.11 1.60 -23.19
N ALA A 79 -3.79 1.31 -22.07
CA ALA A 79 -3.15 1.04 -20.78
C ALA A 79 -2.53 -0.36 -20.71
N THR A 80 -3.05 -1.34 -21.44
CA THR A 80 -2.51 -2.71 -21.48
C THR A 80 -1.15 -2.77 -22.16
N ARG A 81 -0.82 -1.83 -23.05
CA ARG A 81 0.48 -1.77 -23.74
C ARG A 81 1.65 -1.40 -22.82
N TYR A 82 1.41 -0.74 -21.69
CA TYR A 82 2.47 -0.28 -20.77
C TYR A 82 2.89 -1.31 -19.71
N ASN A 83 2.10 -2.36 -19.47
CA ASN A 83 2.40 -3.36 -18.42
C ASN A 83 3.26 -4.54 -18.90
N ASN A 84 3.44 -4.71 -20.21
CA ASN A 84 4.15 -5.87 -20.77
C ASN A 84 5.68 -5.82 -20.60
N ASN A 85 6.23 -4.68 -20.15
CA ASN A 85 7.68 -4.55 -19.91
C ASN A 85 8.10 -4.95 -18.49
N ASN A 86 7.17 -5.43 -17.66
CA ASN A 86 7.45 -5.92 -16.31
C ASN A 86 6.76 -7.26 -16.04
N SER A 87 6.62 -8.08 -17.08
CA SER A 87 6.21 -9.48 -16.96
C SER A 87 7.41 -10.26 -16.40
N LEU A 88 7.41 -10.42 -15.08
CA LEU A 88 8.11 -11.52 -14.44
C LEU A 88 7.49 -12.81 -14.97
N THR A 89 8.29 -13.58 -15.67
CA THR A 89 7.95 -14.87 -16.27
C THR A 89 7.48 -15.83 -15.18
N THR A 90 6.16 -16.02 -15.05
CA THR A 90 5.62 -17.21 -14.40
C THR A 90 5.65 -18.33 -15.43
N SER A 91 6.82 -18.94 -15.61
CA SER A 91 6.94 -20.23 -16.28
C SER A 91 6.49 -21.31 -15.30
N GLU A 92 5.45 -22.04 -15.69
CA GLU A 92 5.03 -23.27 -15.05
C GLU A 92 6.21 -24.24 -14.92
N GLY A 93 6.35 -24.87 -13.75
CA GLY A 93 7.07 -26.13 -13.55
C GLY A 93 8.52 -26.19 -14.01
N SER A 94 9.43 -25.51 -13.30
CA SER A 94 10.84 -25.93 -13.26
C SER A 94 11.35 -25.85 -11.82
N GLU A 95 11.94 -26.94 -11.34
CA GLU A 95 12.59 -26.99 -10.03
C GLU A 95 13.67 -25.92 -9.99
N ILE A 96 13.54 -24.97 -9.05
CA ILE A 96 14.47 -23.86 -8.92
C ILE A 96 15.72 -24.39 -8.23
N ASP A 97 16.80 -24.57 -8.99
CA ASP A 97 18.13 -24.85 -8.44
C ASP A 97 18.60 -23.63 -7.65
N ILE A 98 18.60 -23.78 -6.31
CA ILE A 98 18.86 -22.71 -5.35
C ILE A 98 20.32 -22.21 -5.46
N SER A 99 21.18 -22.99 -6.13
CA SER A 99 22.63 -22.75 -6.23
C SER A 99 23.02 -21.73 -7.31
N SER A 100 22.12 -21.36 -8.21
CA SER A 100 22.41 -20.44 -9.34
C SER A 100 21.75 -19.06 -9.24
N LEU A 101 21.07 -18.75 -8.13
CA LEU A 101 20.42 -17.44 -7.93
C LEU A 101 21.44 -16.40 -7.45
N SER A 102 21.69 -15.39 -8.28
CA SER A 102 22.45 -14.21 -7.86
C SER A 102 21.68 -13.46 -6.76
N PRO A 103 22.33 -12.85 -5.76
CA PRO A 103 21.64 -12.09 -4.71
C PRO A 103 20.72 -10.98 -5.25
N GLU A 104 20.90 -10.54 -6.50
CA GLU A 104 20.03 -9.60 -7.19
C GLU A 104 18.64 -10.15 -7.55
N ASP A 105 18.47 -11.46 -7.72
CA ASP A 105 17.23 -12.07 -8.26
C ASP A 105 16.22 -12.46 -7.17
N LEU A 106 16.61 -12.35 -5.90
CA LEU A 106 15.71 -12.61 -4.78
C LEU A 106 14.68 -11.47 -4.69
N PRO A 107 13.38 -11.77 -4.52
CA PRO A 107 12.34 -10.78 -4.24
C PRO A 107 12.48 -10.30 -2.79
N THR A 108 13.64 -9.72 -2.46
CA THR A 108 13.80 -9.05 -1.18
C THR A 108 12.99 -7.77 -1.23
N PRO A 109 12.34 -7.37 -0.12
CA PRO A 109 11.63 -6.09 -0.04
C PRO A 109 12.56 -4.88 -0.20
N TYR A 110 13.88 -5.09 -0.38
CA TYR A 110 14.90 -4.09 -0.54
C TYR A 110 15.49 -4.13 -1.94
N THR A 111 15.53 -2.99 -2.61
CA THR A 111 16.24 -2.83 -3.89
C THR A 111 17.74 -3.04 -3.66
N PRO A 112 18.39 -4.06 -4.26
CA PRO A 112 19.83 -4.28 -4.12
C PRO A 112 20.64 -3.13 -4.75
N ASN A 113 20.07 -2.47 -5.76
CA ASN A 113 20.70 -1.33 -6.43
C ASN A 113 20.50 -0.01 -5.63
N ARG A 114 21.62 0.61 -5.23
CA ARG A 114 21.65 1.86 -4.45
C ARG A 114 21.14 3.08 -5.22
N ASP A 115 21.21 3.05 -6.55
CA ASP A 115 20.88 4.17 -7.42
C ASP A 115 19.50 4.05 -8.09
N ALA A 116 18.85 2.89 -7.97
CA ALA A 116 17.51 2.66 -8.47
C ALA A 116 16.50 3.53 -7.70
N LYS A 117 16.04 4.62 -8.34
CA LYS A 117 14.95 5.45 -7.84
C LYS A 117 13.64 4.72 -8.11
N GLY A 118 12.83 4.54 -7.07
CA GLY A 118 11.51 3.93 -7.20
C GLY A 118 10.65 4.56 -8.28
N ASN A 119 9.90 3.72 -8.98
CA ASN A 119 9.02 4.15 -10.06
C ASN A 119 8.02 5.20 -9.55
N LYS A 120 8.02 6.39 -10.16
CA LYS A 120 7.06 7.45 -9.85
C LYS A 120 5.77 7.16 -10.60
N ARG A 121 4.68 6.97 -9.88
CA ARG A 121 3.37 6.75 -10.50
C ARG A 121 2.91 8.00 -11.23
N ASN A 122 2.41 7.81 -12.45
CA ASN A 122 1.71 8.85 -13.20
C ASN A 122 0.32 9.05 -12.57
N PRO A 123 0.00 10.24 -12.01
CA PRO A 123 -1.29 10.47 -11.33
C PRO A 123 -2.48 10.41 -12.29
N THR A 124 -2.22 10.61 -13.59
CA THR A 124 -3.21 10.57 -14.68
C THR A 124 -3.50 9.15 -15.16
N ALA A 125 -2.66 8.17 -14.81
CA ALA A 125 -2.85 6.80 -15.25
C ALA A 125 -4.15 6.20 -14.70
N TRP A 126 -4.77 5.33 -15.50
CA TRP A 126 -5.96 4.59 -15.09
C TRP A 126 -5.64 3.69 -13.89
N SER A 127 -6.59 3.61 -12.95
CA SER A 127 -6.45 2.92 -11.68
C SER A 127 -7.72 2.12 -11.41
N ALA A 128 -7.59 0.80 -11.30
CA ALA A 128 -8.71 -0.12 -11.06
C ALA A 128 -9.47 0.25 -9.77
N SER A 129 -8.75 0.59 -8.70
CA SER A 129 -9.37 1.05 -7.45
C SER A 129 -10.15 2.36 -7.62
N LYS A 130 -9.69 3.28 -8.47
CA LYS A 130 -10.41 4.54 -8.78
C LYS A 130 -11.65 4.30 -9.64
N ALA A 131 -11.59 3.35 -10.57
CA ALA A 131 -12.69 2.97 -11.43
C ALA A 131 -13.92 2.49 -10.62
N ILE A 132 -13.68 1.72 -9.56
CA ILE A 132 -14.72 1.23 -8.64
C ILE A 132 -15.48 2.36 -7.94
N LEU A 133 -14.86 3.53 -7.73
CA LEU A 133 -15.55 4.69 -7.14
C LEU A 133 -16.37 5.40 -8.22
N TYR A 134 -17.64 5.00 -8.31
CA TYR A 134 -18.60 5.47 -9.30
C TYR A 134 -19.62 6.45 -8.71
N ASN A 135 -20.08 7.36 -9.55
CA ASN A 135 -21.04 8.41 -9.22
C ASN A 135 -21.91 8.72 -10.43
N ASP A 136 -23.20 8.41 -10.35
CA ASP A 136 -24.18 8.78 -11.37
C ASP A 136 -24.49 10.28 -11.36
N PRO A 137 -24.76 10.89 -12.52
CA PRO A 137 -25.19 12.29 -12.58
C PRO A 137 -26.62 12.49 -12.03
N GLU A 138 -27.52 11.52 -12.24
CA GLU A 138 -28.91 11.59 -11.80
C GLU A 138 -29.06 11.21 -10.32
N TYR A 139 -28.39 10.13 -9.91
CA TYR A 139 -28.42 9.61 -8.54
C TYR A 139 -27.02 9.68 -7.90
N PRO A 140 -26.59 10.86 -7.42
CA PRO A 140 -25.23 11.03 -6.92
C PRO A 140 -24.98 10.19 -5.67
N ASN A 141 -23.86 9.48 -5.67
CA ASN A 141 -23.44 8.59 -4.60
C ASN A 141 -23.25 9.40 -3.28
N PRO A 142 -23.94 9.04 -2.19
CA PRO A 142 -23.91 9.78 -0.93
C PRO A 142 -22.56 9.68 -0.18
N PHE A 143 -21.70 8.74 -0.56
CA PHE A 143 -20.38 8.52 0.04
C PHE A 143 -19.25 9.29 -0.62
N LEU A 144 -19.47 9.84 -1.81
CA LEU A 144 -18.45 10.56 -2.57
C LEU A 144 -18.68 12.08 -2.51
N PRO A 145 -17.60 12.88 -2.48
CA PRO A 145 -17.71 14.32 -2.62
C PRO A 145 -18.20 14.66 -4.03
N GLN A 146 -19.08 15.66 -4.12
CA GLN A 146 -19.71 16.08 -5.36
C GLN A 146 -19.19 17.47 -5.75
N PRO A 147 -18.95 17.77 -7.03
CA PRO A 147 -18.72 19.14 -7.44
C PRO A 147 -19.98 19.98 -7.20
N SER A 148 -19.83 21.25 -6.82
CA SER A 148 -20.94 22.19 -6.87
C SER A 148 -21.44 22.35 -8.31
N PRO A 149 -22.71 22.66 -8.56
CA PRO A 149 -23.22 22.87 -9.93
C PRO A 149 -22.39 23.86 -10.77
N GLY A 150 -21.84 24.91 -10.14
CA GLY A 150 -20.94 25.88 -10.78
C GLY A 150 -19.44 25.53 -10.73
N GLY A 151 -19.07 24.29 -10.41
CA GLY A 151 -17.69 23.74 -10.48
C GLY A 151 -16.63 24.27 -9.50
N LYS A 152 -16.85 25.44 -8.87
CA LYS A 152 -15.80 26.13 -8.09
C LYS A 152 -15.45 25.48 -6.74
N LYS A 153 -16.40 24.78 -6.11
CA LYS A 153 -16.20 24.18 -4.78
C LYS A 153 -16.68 22.74 -4.78
N TRP A 154 -15.99 21.87 -4.04
CA TRP A 154 -16.45 20.51 -3.79
C TRP A 154 -17.34 20.49 -2.54
N ARG A 155 -18.51 19.87 -2.66
CA ARG A 155 -19.39 19.58 -1.53
C ARG A 155 -18.89 18.31 -0.83
N SER A 156 -18.83 18.36 0.49
CA SER A 156 -18.56 17.18 1.32
C SER A 156 -19.57 16.06 1.05
N PRO A 157 -19.17 14.78 1.18
CA PRO A 157 -20.10 13.66 1.07
C PRO A 157 -21.19 13.76 2.15
N LYS A 158 -22.39 13.23 1.85
CA LYS A 158 -23.52 13.24 2.80
C LYS A 158 -23.22 12.43 4.06
N TYR A 159 -22.45 11.36 3.90
CA TYR A 159 -21.90 10.59 5.03
C TYR A 159 -20.38 10.73 5.08
N GLY A 160 -19.84 11.12 6.23
CA GLY A 160 -18.40 11.22 6.45
C GLY A 160 -17.72 9.84 6.50
N LEU A 161 -16.39 9.79 6.35
CA LEU A 161 -15.64 8.52 6.30
C LEU A 161 -15.82 7.62 7.54
N ARG A 162 -16.12 8.21 8.71
CA ARG A 162 -16.46 7.45 9.93
C ARG A 162 -17.83 6.81 9.81
N GLN A 163 -18.85 7.56 9.41
CA GLN A 163 -20.22 7.05 9.21
C GLN A 163 -20.25 5.99 8.11
N GLN A 164 -19.51 6.19 7.02
CA GLN A 164 -19.33 5.19 5.97
C GLN A 164 -18.75 3.90 6.55
N ALA A 165 -17.70 3.99 7.37
CA ALA A 165 -17.10 2.82 8.00
C ALA A 165 -18.05 2.13 8.98
N ASP A 166 -18.88 2.88 9.72
CA ASP A 166 -19.88 2.31 10.61
C ASP A 166 -20.99 1.57 9.84
N LEU A 167 -21.48 2.14 8.74
CA LEU A 167 -22.46 1.49 7.85
C LEU A 167 -21.88 0.24 7.20
N ILE A 168 -20.65 0.31 6.66
CA ILE A 168 -19.98 -0.84 6.04
C ILE A 168 -19.68 -1.92 7.08
N LYS A 169 -19.28 -1.54 8.30
CA LYS A 169 -19.06 -2.50 9.39
C LYS A 169 -20.36 -3.21 9.77
N LEU A 170 -21.49 -2.51 9.81
CA LEU A 170 -22.78 -3.15 10.01
C LEU A 170 -23.12 -4.04 8.81
N ALA A 171 -23.04 -3.54 7.58
CA ALA A 171 -23.40 -4.29 6.39
C ALA A 171 -22.58 -5.57 6.22
N LYS A 172 -21.28 -5.55 6.58
CA LYS A 172 -20.43 -6.75 6.65
C LYS A 172 -20.88 -7.81 7.65
N LYS A 173 -21.53 -7.40 8.75
CA LYS A 173 -22.04 -8.36 9.75
C LYS A 173 -23.31 -9.07 9.29
N TYR A 174 -24.07 -8.40 8.42
CA TYR A 174 -25.33 -8.88 7.87
C TYR A 174 -25.21 -9.27 6.39
N ASP A 175 -23.99 -9.36 5.86
CA ASP A 175 -23.65 -9.68 4.47
C ASP A 175 -24.36 -8.85 3.36
N VAL A 176 -24.81 -7.63 3.70
CA VAL A 176 -25.47 -6.69 2.78
C VAL A 176 -24.53 -5.61 2.23
N GLU A 177 -23.21 -5.84 2.25
CA GLU A 177 -22.23 -4.85 1.79
C GLU A 177 -22.40 -4.51 0.30
N GLN A 178 -22.75 -5.49 -0.53
CA GLN A 178 -22.88 -5.30 -1.98
C GLN A 178 -24.03 -4.35 -2.36
N LEU A 179 -25.05 -4.26 -1.49
CA LEU A 179 -26.22 -3.38 -1.67
C LEU A 179 -25.90 -1.92 -1.35
N LEU A 180 -24.80 -1.65 -0.63
CA LEU A 180 -24.37 -0.28 -0.34
C LEU A 180 -23.66 0.35 -1.55
N PRO A 181 -23.68 1.69 -1.64
CA PRO A 181 -22.84 2.39 -2.58
C PRO A 181 -21.36 2.14 -2.37
N THR A 182 -20.64 2.12 -3.49
CA THR A 182 -19.18 2.03 -3.51
C THR A 182 -18.53 3.17 -2.71
N SER A 183 -17.58 2.83 -1.86
CA SER A 183 -16.89 3.77 -0.96
C SER A 183 -15.42 3.40 -0.80
N ARG A 184 -14.59 4.38 -0.41
CA ARG A 184 -13.19 4.15 -0.01
C ARG A 184 -13.03 3.19 1.17
N LYS A 185 -14.11 2.90 1.90
CA LYS A 185 -14.12 2.01 3.06
C LYS A 185 -14.61 0.59 2.72
N SER A 186 -15.17 0.36 1.54
CA SER A 186 -15.67 -0.96 1.12
C SER A 186 -14.53 -1.96 0.98
N THR A 187 -14.86 -3.24 1.13
CA THR A 187 -13.96 -4.38 1.01
C THR A 187 -13.35 -4.44 -0.38
N VAL A 188 -14.21 -4.45 -1.40
CA VAL A 188 -13.83 -4.48 -2.82
C VAL A 188 -12.82 -3.37 -3.14
N PHE A 189 -13.08 -2.14 -2.69
CA PHE A 189 -12.16 -1.02 -2.91
C PHE A 189 -10.80 -1.21 -2.21
N LYS A 190 -10.80 -1.73 -0.98
CA LYS A 190 -9.56 -1.93 -0.21
C LYS A 190 -8.71 -3.04 -0.81
N GLU A 191 -9.33 -4.14 -1.20
CA GLU A 191 -8.66 -5.29 -1.81
C GLU A 191 -8.06 -4.92 -3.16
N THR A 192 -8.86 -4.31 -4.04
CA THR A 192 -8.36 -3.82 -5.34
C THR A 192 -7.25 -2.79 -5.20
N ARG A 193 -7.37 -1.86 -4.25
CA ARG A 193 -6.31 -0.89 -3.96
C ARG A 193 -5.04 -1.55 -3.43
N LEU A 194 -5.16 -2.57 -2.59
CA LEU A 194 -4.01 -3.29 -2.04
C LEU A 194 -3.30 -4.08 -3.14
N ALA A 195 -4.06 -4.79 -3.98
CA ALA A 195 -3.54 -5.52 -5.14
C ALA A 195 -2.85 -4.57 -6.15
N GLU A 196 -3.48 -3.42 -6.45
CA GLU A 196 -2.94 -2.44 -7.39
C GLU A 196 -1.68 -1.74 -6.85
N ARG A 197 -1.69 -1.34 -5.57
CA ARG A 197 -0.69 -0.40 -5.04
C ARG A 197 0.37 -1.04 -4.17
N GLY A 198 0.06 -2.13 -3.49
CA GLY A 198 0.88 -2.71 -2.43
C GLY A 198 1.20 -1.72 -1.30
N LEU A 199 2.27 -1.99 -0.56
CA LEU A 199 2.81 -1.07 0.44
C LEU A 199 3.53 0.09 -0.27
N ALA A 200 3.03 1.31 -0.08
CA ALA A 200 3.54 2.51 -0.75
C ALA A 200 4.06 3.57 0.24
N ILE A 201 4.53 3.14 1.43
CA ILE A 201 5.11 4.05 2.42
C ILE A 201 6.48 4.53 1.93
N LYS A 202 6.81 5.80 2.16
CA LYS A 202 8.12 6.32 1.75
C LYS A 202 9.23 5.63 2.55
N GLY A 203 10.17 5.00 1.85
CA GLY A 203 11.31 4.30 2.43
C GLY A 203 11.16 2.78 2.46
N THR A 204 9.99 2.27 2.87
CA THR A 204 9.68 0.83 3.00
C THR A 204 8.70 0.31 1.95
N GLY A 205 8.09 1.18 1.16
CA GLY A 205 7.21 0.78 0.08
C GLY A 205 7.98 0.13 -1.07
N ILE A 206 7.27 -0.62 -1.90
CA ILE A 206 7.85 -1.35 -3.04
C ILE A 206 8.61 -0.36 -3.94
N GLY A 207 9.89 -0.66 -4.21
CA GLY A 207 10.80 0.18 -4.98
C GLY A 207 11.26 1.47 -4.28
N GLN A 208 10.93 1.69 -3.01
CA GLN A 208 11.45 2.82 -2.23
C GLN A 208 12.63 2.38 -1.37
N LYS A 209 13.55 3.32 -1.13
CA LYS A 209 14.72 3.13 -0.27
C LYS A 209 14.68 4.03 0.95
N VAL A 210 15.07 3.48 2.09
CA VAL A 210 15.22 4.22 3.36
C VAL A 210 16.39 5.19 3.24
N LYS A 211 16.22 6.41 3.76
CA LYS A 211 17.23 7.47 3.67
C LYS A 211 18.54 7.13 4.40
N GLY A 212 18.47 6.39 5.50
CA GLY A 212 19.58 6.17 6.41
C GLY A 212 19.83 7.36 7.35
N HIS A 213 20.34 7.07 8.55
CA HIS A 213 20.69 8.08 9.54
C HIS A 213 21.84 8.97 9.03
N LYS A 214 22.01 10.15 9.63
CA LYS A 214 23.10 11.06 9.25
C LYS A 214 24.47 10.41 9.43
N TRP A 215 24.68 9.67 10.52
CA TRP A 215 25.95 8.99 10.79
C TRP A 215 26.25 7.93 9.73
N GLU A 216 25.34 6.99 9.45
CA GLU A 216 25.49 5.98 8.38
C GLU A 216 25.93 6.61 7.05
N ARG A 217 25.27 7.70 6.64
CA ARG A 217 25.56 8.41 5.38
C ARG A 217 26.89 9.16 5.36
N THR A 218 27.49 9.46 6.51
CA THR A 218 28.74 10.24 6.64
C THR A 218 29.87 9.42 7.23
N MET A 219 29.65 8.14 7.54
CA MET A 219 30.67 7.27 8.11
C MET A 219 31.83 7.08 7.13
N GLU A 220 31.53 6.81 5.85
CA GLU A 220 32.52 6.64 4.79
C GLU A 220 33.41 7.88 4.69
N THR A 221 32.81 9.07 4.51
CA THR A 221 33.55 10.33 4.40
C THR A 221 34.39 10.64 5.66
N ARG A 222 33.85 10.38 6.86
CA ARG A 222 34.59 10.59 8.12
C ARG A 222 35.76 9.64 8.30
N LEU A 223 35.62 8.38 7.85
CA LEU A 223 36.70 7.40 7.90
C LEU A 223 37.80 7.76 6.89
N GLU A 224 37.45 8.24 5.70
CA GLU A 224 38.39 8.73 4.70
C GLU A 224 39.15 9.96 5.19
N GLU A 225 38.46 10.95 5.76
CA GLU A 225 39.07 12.13 6.39
C GLU A 225 40.05 11.73 7.50
N ARG A 226 39.66 10.78 8.35
CA ARG A 226 40.54 10.25 9.41
C ARG A 226 41.76 9.55 8.83
N LYS A 227 41.58 8.68 7.83
CA LYS A 227 42.68 7.97 7.17
C LYS A 227 43.66 8.96 6.54
N LYS A 228 43.15 9.97 5.83
CA LYS A 228 43.96 11.03 5.23
C LYS A 228 44.75 11.81 6.27
N ALA A 229 44.11 12.22 7.37
CA ALA A 229 44.78 12.91 8.46
C ALA A 229 45.91 12.07 9.09
N MET A 230 45.72 10.76 9.25
CA MET A 230 46.77 9.87 9.75
C MET A 230 47.94 9.71 8.78
N MET A 231 47.68 9.69 7.46
CA MET A 231 48.75 9.64 6.47
C MET A 231 49.56 10.94 6.41
N GLU A 232 48.91 12.09 6.57
CA GLU A 232 49.57 13.42 6.58
C GLU A 232 50.22 13.75 7.94
N MET A 233 49.88 13.02 9.00
CA MET A 233 50.35 13.29 10.36
C MET A 233 51.89 13.28 10.52
N PRO A 234 52.65 12.33 9.96
CA PRO A 234 54.11 12.33 10.05
C PRO A 234 54.76 13.56 9.41
N GLU A 235 54.27 13.98 8.24
CA GLU A 235 54.78 15.18 7.55
C GLU A 235 54.47 16.45 8.34
N LEU A 236 53.26 16.54 8.90
CA LEU A 236 52.84 17.65 9.73
C LEU A 236 53.70 17.77 10.98
N ILE A 237 53.97 16.64 11.66
CA ILE A 237 54.87 16.58 12.83
C ILE A 237 56.29 17.03 12.44
N ARG A 238 56.82 16.57 11.30
CA ARG A 238 58.16 16.98 10.81
C ARG A 238 58.22 18.49 10.61
N GLN A 239 57.25 19.06 9.90
CA GLN A 239 57.19 20.51 9.66
C GLN A 239 57.02 21.31 10.97
N TRP A 240 56.21 20.82 11.90
CA TRP A 240 55.97 21.47 13.19
C TRP A 240 57.24 21.50 14.06
N LYS A 241 57.97 20.38 14.12
CA LYS A 241 59.27 20.30 14.82
C LYS A 241 60.32 21.21 14.17
N GLN A 242 60.46 21.16 12.84
CA GLN A 242 61.42 22.00 12.09
C GLN A 242 61.18 23.50 12.28
N ARG A 243 59.90 23.94 12.36
CA ARG A 243 59.53 25.35 12.57
C ARG A 243 59.72 25.83 14.02
N GLY A 244 60.10 24.95 14.94
CA GLY A 244 60.32 25.31 16.35
C GLY A 244 59.05 25.30 17.20
N HIS A 245 58.27 24.21 17.16
CA HIS A 245 57.19 23.90 18.11
C HIS A 245 56.15 25.03 18.30
N GLY A 246 55.73 25.65 17.20
CA GLY A 246 54.63 26.63 17.22
C GLY A 246 55.03 28.10 17.11
N ARG A 247 56.32 28.47 17.28
CA ARG A 247 56.76 29.89 17.21
C ARG A 247 56.46 30.57 15.86
N GLY A 248 56.45 29.81 14.75
CA GLY A 248 56.11 30.30 13.40
C GLY A 248 54.91 29.59 12.75
N TRP A 249 54.05 28.94 13.55
CA TRP A 249 52.92 28.16 13.03
C TRP A 249 51.69 29.04 12.82
N LYS A 250 51.23 29.14 11.57
CA LYS A 250 50.04 29.93 11.19
C LYS A 250 48.81 29.07 10.86
N LYS A 251 48.98 27.74 10.75
CA LYS A 251 47.93 26.79 10.33
C LYS A 251 47.18 26.20 11.54
N TRP A 252 46.58 27.05 12.36
CA TRP A 252 45.79 26.60 13.51
C TRP A 252 44.40 26.10 13.07
N PRO A 253 43.86 25.03 13.68
CA PRO A 253 42.47 24.64 13.46
C PRO A 253 41.53 25.79 13.79
N ARG A 254 40.55 26.03 12.92
CA ARG A 254 39.50 27.00 13.20
C ARG A 254 38.43 26.35 14.07
N ARG A 255 37.92 27.10 15.04
CA ARG A 255 36.76 26.68 15.85
C ARG A 255 35.48 26.74 15.05
#